data_AF-A0ABD3AM92-F1
#
_entry.id   AF-A0ABD3AM92-F1
#
_cell.length_a   1.000
_cell.length_b   1.000
_cell.length_c   1.000
_cell.angle_alpha   90.00
_cell.angle_beta   90.00
_cell.angle_gamma   90.00
#
_symmetry.space_group_name_H-M   'P 1'
#
loop_
_entity.id
_entity.type
_entity.pdbx_description
1 polymer ?
#
loop_
_entity_poly.entity_id
_entity_poly.type
_entity_poly.pdbx_seq_one_letter_code
_entity_poly.pdbx_strand_id
1 'polypeptide(L)' 'MTAYSHADKFRHKDFLKYSRIQELICNGDDVFDMLPEEFSFEELFTKMASIHRSASAVHLAAYLVQNAKKFKFLLPG' A
#
# COMPACT_ATOMS: atom_id res chain seq x y z
N MET A 1 -4.09 -22.68 16.42
CA MET A 1 -3.25 -21.46 16.38
C MET A 1 -3.86 -20.52 15.35
N THR A 2 -4.56 -19.46 15.78
CA THR A 2 -4.92 -18.36 14.88
C THR A 2 -3.71 -17.45 14.82
N ALA A 3 -2.90 -17.61 13.77
CA ALA A 3 -1.80 -16.69 13.53
C ALA A 3 -2.41 -15.30 13.30
N TYR A 4 -1.90 -14.30 14.01
CA TYR A 4 -2.28 -12.91 13.85
C TYR A 4 -1.90 -12.46 12.44
N SER A 5 -2.88 -12.23 11.57
CA SER A 5 -2.67 -11.74 10.22
C SER A 5 -2.44 -10.23 10.25
N HIS A 6 -1.71 -9.70 9.27
CA HIS A 6 -1.68 -8.25 9.02
C HIS A 6 -3.08 -7.67 8.80
N ALA A 7 -4.04 -8.49 8.33
CA ALA A 7 -5.43 -8.09 8.22
C ALA A 7 -6.10 -7.86 9.60
N ASP A 8 -5.68 -8.58 10.63
CA ASP A 8 -6.22 -8.45 11.99
C ASP A 8 -5.71 -7.19 12.71
N LYS A 9 -4.67 -6.54 12.16
CA LYS A 9 -4.20 -5.21 12.63
C LYS A 9 -5.21 -4.10 12.32
N PHE A 10 -6.12 -4.28 11.37
CA PHE A 10 -7.14 -3.28 11.02
C PHE A 10 -8.29 -3.25 12.05
N ARG A 11 -8.14 -2.43 13.09
CA ARG A 11 -9.16 -2.27 14.14
C ARG A 11 -10.29 -1.30 13.78
N HIS A 12 -10.04 -0.39 12.85
CA HIS A 12 -11.01 0.63 12.41
C HIS A 12 -11.24 0.58 10.91
N LYS A 13 -12.51 0.70 10.49
CA LYS A 13 -12.88 0.73 9.06
C LYS A 13 -12.33 1.96 8.33
N ASP A 14 -11.99 3.01 9.07
CA ASP A 14 -11.41 4.23 8.51
C ASP A 14 -10.05 3.99 7.85
N PHE A 15 -9.29 2.99 8.32
CA PHE A 15 -8.04 2.58 7.67
C PHE A 15 -8.26 2.06 6.24
N LEU A 16 -9.45 1.56 5.93
CA LEU A 16 -9.81 1.02 4.63
C LEU A 16 -10.45 2.07 3.70
N LYS A 17 -10.56 3.34 4.14
CA LYS A 17 -11.07 4.44 3.31
C LYS A 17 -10.10 4.75 2.19
N TYR A 18 -10.55 4.63 0.94
CA TYR A 18 -9.74 4.88 -0.25
C TYR A 18 -9.12 6.27 -0.28
N SER A 19 -9.86 7.31 0.10
CA SER A 19 -9.36 8.69 0.13
C SER A 19 -8.17 8.84 1.09
N ARG A 20 -8.27 8.26 2.29
CA ARG A 20 -7.20 8.27 3.30
C ARG A 20 -5.97 7.49 2.83
N ILE A 21 -6.17 6.28 2.30
CA ILE A 21 -5.07 5.45 1.79
C ILE A 21 -4.30 6.19 0.69
N GLN A 22 -5.02 6.81 -0.25
CA GLN A 22 -4.41 7.56 -1.34
C GLN A 22 -3.63 8.76 -0.81
N GLU A 23 -4.19 9.54 0.11
CA GLU A 23 -3.53 10.69 0.72
C GLU A 23 -2.23 10.31 1.44
N LEU A 24 -2.27 9.27 2.28
CA LEU A 24 -1.09 8.79 3.01
C LEU A 24 0.01 8.29 2.07
N ILE A 25 -0.34 7.52 1.03
CA ILE A 25 0.63 7.07 0.01
C ILE A 25 1.25 8.27 -0.72
N CYS A 26 0.46 9.28 -1.08
CA CYS A 26 0.96 10.47 -1.77
C CYS A 26 1.88 11.31 -0.88
N ASN A 27 1.63 11.35 0.42
CA ASN A 27 2.46 12.08 1.39
C ASN A 27 3.69 11.28 1.84
N GLY A 28 3.72 9.96 1.59
CA GLY A 28 4.76 9.07 2.12
C GLY A 28 4.57 8.69 3.59
N ASP A 29 3.34 8.84 4.10
CA ASP A 29 2.97 8.55 5.47
C ASP A 29 2.57 7.06 5.67
N ASP A 30 2.57 6.60 6.91
CA ASP A 30 2.18 5.22 7.23
C ASP A 30 0.66 4.99 7.12
N VAL A 31 0.26 4.05 6.26
CA VAL A 31 -1.15 3.71 6.03
C VAL A 31 -1.83 3.17 7.29
N PHE A 32 -1.05 2.57 8.19
CA PHE A 32 -1.55 1.85 9.35
C PHE A 32 -1.53 2.66 10.66
N ASP A 33 -1.09 3.93 10.63
CA ASP A 33 -0.80 4.77 11.81
C ASP A 33 0.02 4.03 12.90
N MET A 34 0.84 3.08 12.48
CA MET A 34 1.79 2.38 13.31
C MET A 34 3.11 3.15 13.31
N LEU A 35 3.76 3.19 14.47
CA LEU A 35 5.16 3.59 14.50
C LEU A 35 5.95 2.62 13.61
N PRO A 36 6.83 3.12 12.72
CA PRO A 36 7.63 2.26 11.88
C PRO A 36 8.41 1.28 12.79
N GLU A 37 8.17 -0.02 12.61
CA GLU A 37 8.85 -1.07 13.38
C GLU A 37 10.37 -1.04 13.12
N GLU A 38 10.82 -0.43 12.01
CA GLU A 38 12.24 -0.13 11.72
C GLU A 38 12.47 0.99 10.69
N PHE A 39 11.56 1.20 9.72
CA PHE A 39 11.72 2.20 8.64
C PHE A 39 10.41 2.93 8.30
N SER A 40 10.48 4.24 8.03
CA SER A 40 9.38 4.99 7.40
C SER A 40 9.16 4.56 5.95
N PHE A 41 7.99 4.88 5.37
CA PHE A 41 7.71 4.61 3.95
C PHE A 41 8.73 5.30 3.02
N GLU A 42 9.14 6.52 3.35
CA GLU A 42 10.19 7.26 2.63
C GLU A 42 11.53 6.50 2.67
N GLU A 43 11.94 6.01 3.85
CA GLU A 43 13.18 5.25 4.02
C GLU A 43 13.14 3.93 3.26
N LEU A 44 11.98 3.24 3.27
CA LEU A 44 11.78 1.99 2.57
C LEU A 44 11.82 2.19 1.06
N PHE A 45 11.18 3.25 0.55
CA PHE A 45 11.23 3.62 -0.86
C PHE A 45 12.64 4.00 -1.31
N THR A 46 13.38 4.74 -0.48
CA THR A 46 14.78 5.10 -0.72
C THR A 46 15.68 3.87 -0.80
N LYS A 47 15.42 2.85 0.04
CA LYS A 47 16.17 1.59 0.06
C LYS A 47 15.79 0.62 -1.07
N MET A 48 14.58 0.72 -1.65
CA MET A 48 14.11 -0.16 -2.72
C MET A 48 14.81 0.04 -4.08
N ALA A 49 15.76 0.98 -4.18
CA ALA A 49 16.46 1.34 -5.42
C ALA A 49 15.51 1.79 -6.54
N SER A 50 16.04 2.02 -7.75
CA SER A 50 15.27 2.47 -8.91
C SER A 50 14.16 1.47 -9.26
N ILE A 51 12.95 1.70 -8.73
CA ILE A 51 11.74 1.02 -9.20
C ILE A 51 11.44 1.55 -10.60
N HIS A 52 11.90 0.80 -11.61
CA HIS A 52 11.59 1.11 -12.99
C HIS A 52 10.07 1.05 -13.18
N ARG A 53 9.49 2.10 -13.77
CA ARG A 53 8.08 2.10 -14.16
C ARG A 53 7.87 0.92 -15.10
N SER A 54 7.13 -0.07 -14.61
CA SER A 54 6.75 -1.24 -15.40
C SER A 54 5.33 -1.05 -15.89
N ALA A 55 5.13 -1.22 -17.20
CA ALA A 55 3.80 -1.33 -17.80
C ALA A 55 3.23 -2.76 -17.70
N SER A 56 4.00 -3.68 -17.12
CA SER A 56 3.59 -5.07 -16.96
C SER A 56 2.74 -5.27 -15.71
N ALA A 57 1.60 -5.95 -15.86
CA ALA A 57 0.80 -6.42 -14.74
C ALA A 57 1.34 -7.71 -14.10
N VAL A 58 2.43 -8.26 -14.66
CA VAL A 58 3.08 -9.46 -14.11
C VAL A 58 3.66 -9.10 -12.74
N HIS A 59 3.34 -9.93 -11.73
CA HIS A 59 3.60 -9.71 -10.29
C HIS A 59 2.65 -8.76 -9.55
N LEU A 60 1.61 -8.22 -10.21
CA LEU A 60 0.53 -7.54 -9.48
C LEU A 60 -0.49 -8.54 -8.93
N ALA A 61 -1.08 -8.23 -7.78
CA ALA A 61 -2.16 -9.03 -7.22
C ALA A 61 -3.35 -9.07 -8.19
N ALA A 62 -3.88 -10.26 -8.45
CA ALA A 62 -5.00 -10.45 -9.38
C ALA A 62 -6.22 -9.59 -9.00
N TYR A 63 -6.47 -9.38 -7.71
CA TYR A 63 -7.55 -8.52 -7.22
C TYR A 63 -7.37 -7.05 -7.65
N LEU A 64 -6.13 -6.55 -7.67
CA LEU A 64 -5.81 -5.20 -8.11
C LEU A 64 -6.05 -5.04 -9.61
N VAL A 65 -5.65 -6.04 -10.40
CA VAL A 65 -5.87 -6.07 -11.87
C VAL A 65 -7.37 -6.11 -12.21
N GLN A 66 -8.14 -6.97 -11.53
CA GLN A 66 -9.59 -7.08 -11.74
C GLN A 66 -10.35 -5.80 -11.35
N ASN A 67 -9.81 -5.02 -10.41
CA ASN A 67 -10.42 -3.81 -9.89
C ASN A 67 -9.61 -2.55 -10.26
N ALA A 68 -8.94 -2.54 -11.42
CA ALA A 68 -8.03 -1.48 -11.84
C ALA A 68 -8.64 -0.07 -11.77
N LYS A 69 -9.93 0.09 -12.12
CA LYS A 69 -10.64 1.38 -12.01
C LYS A 69 -10.72 1.90 -10.57
N LYS A 70 -10.87 1.00 -9.62
CA LYS A 70 -11.02 1.30 -8.19
C LYS A 70 -9.67 1.63 -7.54
N PHE A 71 -8.61 0.98 -8.01
CA PHE A 71 -7.24 1.13 -7.50
C PHE A 71 -6.34 1.94 -8.45
N LYS A 72 -6.93 2.91 -9.17
CA LYS A 72 -6.20 3.72 -10.16
C LYS A 72 -4.98 4.42 -9.55
N PHE A 73 -5.07 4.83 -8.28
CA PHE A 73 -3.98 5.47 -7.55
C PHE A 73 -2.75 4.57 -7.31
N LEU A 74 -2.86 3.24 -7.51
CA LEU A 74 -1.75 2.28 -7.41
C LEU A 74 -1.17 1.88 -8.76
N LEU A 75 -1.80 2.28 -9.87
CA LEU A 75 -1.44 1.86 -11.21
C LEU A 75 -0.85 3.04 -12.01
N PRO A 76 0.11 2.78 -12.92
CA PRO A 76 0.59 3.81 -13.84
C PRO A 76 -0.52 4.16 -14.86
N GLY A 77 -1.14 5.33 -14.73
CA GLY A 77 -2.15 5.87 -15.67
C GLY A 77 -3.33 6.54 -14.98
#